data_AF-A0A0D0CLW5-F1
#
_entry.id   AF-A0A0D0CLW5-F1
#
_cell.length_a   1.000
_cell.length_b   1.000
_cell.length_c   1.000
_cell.angle_alpha   90.00
_cell.angle_beta   90.00
_cell.angle_gamma   90.00
#
_symmetry.space_group_name_H-M   'P 1'
#
loop_
_entity.id
_entity.type
_entity.pdbx_description
1 polymer ?
#
loop_
_entity_poly.entity_id
_entity_poly.type
_entity_poly.pdbx_seq_one_letter_code
_entity_poly.pdbx_strand_id
1 'polypeptide(L)'
;MIYPTATQTSDLSSLLDDRQFPDGICELVISGLSDDFDSLKNAALVCKDFAAMTRPHIFHTLTVRNRMLGSSFLPSPLLFRIHALLRDPKTVHFGKFVKTVDFDSSQFVDEHVSAMLFILQNVPTVSEIRMDLPRPEFSQAIGMNLADKLNELWIQSVYFTQPGSFQSFQRMLLSLTRLKFFAFTSWSLTSSDPIQDMNRALILPPH
;
A
#
# COMPACT_ATOMS: atom_id res chain seq x y z
N MET A 1 55.51 -24.73 -43.43
CA MET A 1 54.68 -24.76 -42.21
C MET A 1 53.63 -23.67 -42.35
N ILE A 2 52.37 -24.06 -42.56
CA ILE A 2 51.23 -23.16 -42.76
C ILE A 2 50.35 -23.37 -41.52
N TYR A 3 50.13 -22.32 -40.74
CA TYR A 3 49.18 -22.34 -39.62
C TYR A 3 47.77 -22.03 -40.11
N PRO A 4 46.72 -22.72 -39.62
CA PRO A 4 45.35 -22.42 -40.00
C PRO A 4 44.77 -21.26 -39.16
N THR A 5 43.99 -20.45 -39.86
CA THR A 5 43.25 -19.27 -39.40
C THR A 5 42.16 -19.66 -38.40
N ALA A 6 42.13 -18.99 -37.25
CA ALA A 6 41.09 -19.16 -36.24
C ALA A 6 39.77 -18.53 -36.71
N THR A 7 38.71 -19.33 -36.56
CA THR A 7 37.32 -19.08 -36.92
C THR A 7 36.72 -17.92 -36.13
N GLN A 8 36.13 -16.96 -36.83
CA GLN A 8 35.24 -15.93 -36.28
C GLN A 8 34.00 -16.58 -35.66
N THR A 9 33.88 -16.52 -34.34
CA THR A 9 32.62 -16.70 -33.61
C THR A 9 32.12 -15.32 -33.19
N SER A 10 31.54 -14.58 -34.13
CA SER A 10 30.98 -13.24 -33.87
C SER A 10 29.79 -12.98 -34.79
N ASP A 11 28.73 -13.78 -34.69
CA ASP A 11 27.48 -13.45 -35.42
C ASP A 11 26.20 -14.12 -34.89
N LEU A 12 26.22 -14.72 -33.68
CA LEU A 12 25.02 -15.31 -33.07
C LEU A 12 24.37 -14.43 -32.00
N SER A 13 25.02 -13.34 -31.58
CA SER A 13 24.47 -12.39 -30.60
C SER A 13 23.51 -11.36 -31.22
N SER A 14 23.57 -11.13 -32.54
CA SER A 14 22.74 -10.14 -33.25
C SER A 14 21.36 -10.66 -33.68
N LEU A 15 21.16 -11.98 -33.70
CA LEU A 15 19.89 -12.62 -34.10
C LEU A 15 18.90 -12.86 -32.95
N LEU A 16 19.27 -12.50 -31.71
CA LEU A 16 18.41 -12.63 -30.54
C LEU A 16 17.66 -11.33 -30.19
N ASP A 17 18.03 -10.20 -30.78
CA ASP A 17 17.36 -8.90 -30.55
C ASP A 17 16.01 -8.78 -31.28
N ASP A 18 15.74 -9.59 -32.30
CA ASP A 18 14.50 -9.55 -33.10
C ASP A 18 13.30 -10.28 -32.45
N ARG A 19 13.44 -10.78 -31.21
CA ARG A 19 12.35 -11.46 -30.49
C ARG A 19 11.73 -10.62 -29.37
N GLN A 20 11.88 -9.31 -29.40
CA GLN A 20 11.10 -8.44 -28.52
C GLN A 20 9.64 -8.44 -28.99
N PHE A 21 8.78 -9.09 -28.20
CA PHE A 21 7.35 -8.84 -28.29
C PHE A 21 7.13 -7.32 -28.13
N PRO A 22 6.25 -6.69 -28.92
CA PRO A 22 5.94 -5.28 -28.74
C PRO A 22 5.53 -5.05 -27.30
N ASP A 23 6.21 -4.14 -26.59
CA ASP A 23 6.00 -3.88 -25.17
C ASP A 23 4.51 -3.70 -24.84
N GLY A 24 3.75 -3.07 -25.74
CA GLY A 24 2.31 -2.86 -25.58
C GLY A 24 1.45 -4.14 -25.51
N ILE A 25 1.86 -5.24 -26.15
CA ILE A 25 1.12 -6.53 -26.02
C ILE A 25 1.38 -7.14 -24.65
N CYS A 26 2.64 -7.12 -24.19
CA CYS A 26 3.00 -7.59 -22.86
C CYS A 26 2.30 -6.77 -21.78
N GLU A 27 2.29 -5.45 -21.90
CA GLU A 27 1.56 -4.55 -20.99
C GLU A 27 0.06 -4.87 -20.96
N LEU A 28 -0.58 -5.10 -22.11
CA LEU A 28 -1.99 -5.47 -22.17
C LEU A 28 -2.26 -6.81 -21.45
N VAL A 29 -1.41 -7.82 -21.68
CA VAL A 29 -1.52 -9.12 -21.00
C VAL A 29 -1.34 -8.96 -19.50
N ILE A 30 -0.28 -8.29 -19.04
CA ILE A 30 -0.03 -8.07 -17.62
C ILE A 30 -1.16 -7.26 -16.98
N SER A 31 -1.67 -6.24 -17.65
CA SER A 31 -2.83 -5.46 -17.19
C SER A 31 -4.07 -6.34 -17.04
N GLY A 32 -4.30 -7.27 -17.98
CA GLY A 32 -5.40 -8.23 -17.89
C GLY A 32 -5.26 -9.26 -16.76
N LEU A 33 -4.05 -9.43 -16.23
CA LEU A 33 -3.76 -10.29 -15.06
C LEU A 33 -3.77 -9.51 -13.73
N SER A 34 -4.05 -8.20 -13.72
CA SER A 34 -3.89 -7.35 -12.54
C SER A 34 -4.66 -7.83 -11.29
N ASP A 35 -5.80 -8.48 -11.49
CA ASP A 35 -6.63 -9.05 -10.42
C ASP A 35 -6.25 -10.51 -10.04
N ASP A 36 -5.42 -11.17 -10.83
CA ASP A 36 -4.94 -12.54 -10.58
C ASP A 36 -3.46 -12.53 -10.13
N PHE A 37 -3.30 -12.40 -8.82
CA PHE A 37 -1.99 -12.33 -8.18
C PHE A 37 -1.12 -13.58 -8.42
N ASP A 38 -1.71 -14.76 -8.53
CA ASP A 38 -0.94 -15.98 -8.74
C ASP A 38 -0.47 -16.08 -10.19
N SER A 39 -1.30 -15.66 -11.15
CA SER A 39 -0.86 -15.49 -12.54
C SER A 39 0.22 -14.43 -12.69
N LEU A 40 0.12 -13.28 -12.02
CA LEU A 40 1.17 -12.24 -12.03
C LEU A 40 2.51 -12.76 -11.49
N LYS A 41 2.50 -13.55 -10.40
CA LYS A 41 3.70 -14.18 -9.87
C LYS A 41 4.31 -15.14 -10.89
N ASN A 42 3.50 -16.02 -11.49
CA ASN A 42 3.97 -16.98 -12.47
C ASN A 42 4.56 -16.26 -13.69
N ALA A 43 3.91 -15.20 -14.16
CA ALA A 43 4.40 -14.33 -15.22
C ALA A 43 5.76 -13.70 -14.86
N ALA A 44 5.92 -13.21 -13.63
CA ALA A 44 7.18 -12.64 -13.15
C ALA A 44 8.36 -13.63 -13.13
N LEU A 45 8.10 -14.94 -13.15
CA LEU A 45 9.13 -15.99 -13.17
C LEU A 45 9.59 -16.36 -14.59
N VAL A 46 8.87 -15.92 -15.64
CA VAL A 46 9.18 -16.29 -17.03
C VAL A 46 10.50 -15.67 -17.48
N CYS A 47 10.66 -14.35 -17.33
CA CYS A 47 11.88 -13.62 -17.66
C CYS A 47 11.99 -12.30 -16.89
N LYS A 48 13.13 -11.61 -17.02
CA LYS A 48 13.40 -10.34 -16.33
C LYS A 48 12.45 -9.21 -16.73
N ASP A 49 12.02 -9.18 -17.99
CA ASP A 49 11.14 -8.11 -18.50
C ASP A 49 9.73 -8.26 -17.95
N PHE A 50 9.19 -9.49 -17.95
CA PHE A 50 7.93 -9.79 -17.29
C PHE A 50 8.00 -9.53 -15.78
N ALA A 51 9.12 -9.85 -15.13
CA ALA A 51 9.33 -9.48 -13.73
C ALA A 51 9.29 -7.96 -13.52
N ALA A 52 9.85 -7.17 -14.45
CA ALA A 52 9.82 -5.72 -14.37
C ALA A 52 8.40 -5.16 -14.58
N MET A 53 7.66 -5.69 -15.55
CA MET A 53 6.29 -5.27 -15.90
C MET A 53 5.25 -5.67 -14.85
N THR A 54 5.40 -6.81 -14.18
CA THR A 54 4.44 -7.31 -13.18
C THR A 54 4.61 -6.65 -11.81
N ARG A 55 5.82 -6.21 -11.44
CA ARG A 55 6.10 -5.59 -10.13
C ARG A 55 5.13 -4.48 -9.73
N PRO A 56 4.80 -3.49 -10.58
CA PRO A 56 3.83 -2.44 -10.24
C PRO A 56 2.47 -2.99 -9.83
N HIS A 57 2.03 -4.09 -10.44
CA HIS A 57 0.75 -4.73 -10.15
C HIS A 57 0.81 -5.57 -8.87
N ILE A 58 1.90 -6.32 -8.68
CA ILE A 58 2.13 -7.14 -7.48
C ILE A 58 2.18 -6.27 -6.21
N PHE A 59 2.83 -5.10 -6.28
CA PHE A 59 2.97 -4.19 -5.15
C PHE A 59 1.90 -3.09 -5.10
N HIS A 60 0.87 -3.18 -5.95
CA HIS A 60 -0.18 -2.15 -6.05
C HIS A 60 -0.96 -1.97 -4.75
N THR A 61 -1.30 -3.09 -4.11
CA THR A 61 -2.12 -3.13 -2.90
C THR A 61 -1.34 -3.78 -1.76
N LEU A 62 -1.21 -3.06 -0.64
CA LEU A 62 -0.67 -3.59 0.60
C LEU A 62 -1.81 -3.90 1.57
N THR A 63 -2.09 -5.20 1.76
CA THR A 63 -3.12 -5.65 2.70
C THR A 63 -2.48 -6.18 3.99
N VAL A 64 -2.57 -5.41 5.07
CA VAL A 64 -2.10 -5.78 6.41
C VAL A 64 -3.30 -6.03 7.32
N ARG A 65 -3.90 -7.21 7.18
CA ARG A 65 -4.97 -7.67 8.07
C ARG A 65 -4.48 -8.80 8.95
N ASN A 66 -4.89 -8.78 10.22
CA ASN A 66 -4.67 -9.91 11.11
C ASN A 66 -5.59 -11.05 10.68
N ARG A 67 -5.07 -12.28 10.70
CA ARG A 67 -5.90 -13.46 10.48
C ARG A 67 -6.45 -13.91 11.82
N MET A 68 -7.77 -14.02 11.93
CA MET A 68 -8.37 -14.76 13.04
C MET A 68 -8.12 -16.25 12.83
N LEU A 69 -7.39 -16.88 13.75
CA LEU A 69 -7.22 -18.33 13.83
C LEU A 69 -7.88 -18.80 15.12
N GLY A 70 -9.21 -18.98 15.07
CA GLY A 70 -10.00 -19.29 16.27
C GLY A 70 -10.14 -18.08 17.20
N SER A 71 -9.87 -18.27 18.49
CA SER A 71 -9.94 -17.21 19.51
C SER A 71 -8.63 -16.47 19.73
N SER A 72 -7.54 -16.87 19.07
CA SER A 72 -6.24 -16.21 19.18
C SER A 72 -5.96 -15.35 17.96
N PHE A 73 -5.47 -14.15 18.24
CA PHE A 73 -4.98 -13.23 17.22
C PHE A 73 -3.49 -13.47 17.05
N LEU A 74 -3.10 -13.91 15.85
CA LEU A 74 -1.70 -13.95 15.47
C LEU A 74 -1.36 -12.67 14.69
N PRO A 75 -0.36 -11.90 15.15
CA PRO A 75 0.06 -10.71 14.43
C PRO A 75 0.50 -11.10 13.02
N SER A 76 0.05 -10.33 12.03
CA SER A 76 0.37 -10.63 10.63
C SER A 76 1.88 -10.53 10.40
N PRO A 77 2.59 -11.64 10.10
CA PRO A 77 4.02 -11.58 9.80
C PRO A 77 4.30 -10.76 8.53
N LEU A 78 3.25 -10.49 7.73
CA LEU A 78 3.33 -9.66 6.55
C LEU A 78 3.68 -8.20 6.87
N LEU A 79 3.17 -7.65 7.99
CA LEU A 79 3.46 -6.27 8.39
C LEU A 79 4.97 -6.04 8.51
N PHE A 80 5.63 -6.90 9.28
CA PHE A 80 7.08 -6.81 9.51
C PHE A 80 7.89 -7.13 8.25
N ARG A 81 7.39 -8.00 7.36
CA ARG A 81 8.03 -8.24 6.05
C ARG A 81 7.96 -7.01 5.15
N ILE A 82 6.80 -6.36 5.06
CA ILE A 82 6.64 -5.10 4.30
C ILE A 82 7.54 -4.02 4.91
N HIS A 83 7.52 -3.89 6.24
CA HIS A 83 8.39 -2.96 6.95
C HIS A 83 9.88 -3.21 6.65
N ALA A 84 10.34 -4.46 6.69
CA ALA A 84 11.72 -4.82 6.33
C ALA A 84 12.04 -4.51 4.86
N LEU A 85 11.12 -4.80 3.93
CA LEU A 85 11.26 -4.49 2.51
C LEU A 85 11.36 -2.97 2.25
N LEU A 86 10.59 -2.16 2.96
CA LEU A 86 10.66 -0.70 2.82
C LEU A 86 11.85 -0.10 3.56
N ARG A 87 12.46 -0.81 4.51
CA ARG A 87 13.66 -0.37 5.24
C ARG A 87 14.96 -0.69 4.50
N ASP A 88 15.00 -1.75 3.71
CA ASP A 88 16.18 -2.10 2.91
C ASP A 88 16.33 -1.13 1.73
N PRO A 89 17.45 -0.39 1.61
CA PRO A 89 17.71 0.53 0.50
C PRO A 89 17.61 -0.11 -0.89
N LYS A 90 17.80 -1.43 -1.01
CA LYS A 90 17.68 -2.15 -2.28
C LYS A 90 16.23 -2.34 -2.71
N THR A 91 15.28 -2.33 -1.78
CA THR A 91 13.87 -2.66 -2.04
C THR A 91 12.90 -1.54 -1.68
N VAL A 92 13.34 -0.48 -0.99
CA VAL A 92 12.50 0.69 -0.64
C VAL A 92 11.79 1.32 -1.84
N HIS A 93 12.40 1.25 -3.02
CA HIS A 93 11.81 1.76 -4.26
C HIS A 93 10.49 1.05 -4.64
N PHE A 94 10.15 -0.10 -4.06
CA PHE A 94 8.84 -0.73 -4.27
C PHE A 94 7.69 0.08 -3.66
N GLY A 95 7.95 0.91 -2.65
CA GLY A 95 6.95 1.79 -2.05
C GLY A 95 6.27 2.74 -3.04
N LYS A 96 6.94 3.07 -4.17
CA LYS A 96 6.40 3.92 -5.25
C LYS A 96 5.33 3.23 -6.11
N PHE A 97 5.19 1.91 -6.00
CA PHE A 97 4.19 1.14 -6.74
C PHE A 97 2.90 0.99 -5.94
N VAL A 98 2.95 1.22 -4.63
CA VAL A 98 1.80 1.10 -3.75
C VAL A 98 0.82 2.23 -4.00
N LYS A 99 -0.42 1.86 -4.32
CA LYS A 99 -1.55 2.78 -4.54
C LYS A 99 -2.63 2.64 -3.48
N THR A 100 -2.84 1.42 -3.01
CA THR A 100 -3.85 1.11 -1.99
C THR A 100 -3.18 0.50 -0.77
N VAL A 101 -3.51 1.02 0.41
CA VAL A 101 -3.11 0.45 1.70
C VAL A 101 -4.36 0.06 2.48
N ASP A 102 -4.51 -1.22 2.75
CA ASP A 102 -5.65 -1.81 3.45
C ASP A 102 -5.16 -2.45 4.75
N PHE A 103 -5.58 -1.96 5.91
CA PHE A 103 -5.13 -2.50 7.18
C PHE A 103 -6.17 -2.48 8.29
N ASP A 104 -6.08 -3.44 9.20
CA ASP A 104 -6.91 -3.51 10.41
C ASP A 104 -6.02 -3.28 11.63
N SER A 105 -6.25 -2.17 12.34
CA SER A 105 -5.46 -1.79 13.49
C SER A 105 -6.04 -2.19 14.84
N SER A 106 -7.15 -2.94 14.86
CA SER A 106 -7.83 -3.37 16.10
C SER A 106 -6.95 -4.11 17.09
N GLN A 107 -5.94 -4.82 16.59
CA GLN A 107 -5.02 -5.65 17.40
C GLN A 107 -3.56 -5.18 17.33
N PHE A 108 -3.32 -3.94 16.90
CA PHE A 108 -1.95 -3.43 16.80
C PHE A 108 -1.42 -3.02 18.17
N VAL A 109 -0.50 -3.82 18.71
CA VAL A 109 0.44 -3.37 19.75
C VAL A 109 1.42 -2.31 19.21
N ASP A 110 2.16 -1.64 20.08
CA ASP A 110 2.97 -0.47 19.73
C ASP A 110 4.05 -0.75 18.67
N GLU A 111 4.61 -1.96 18.63
CA GLU A 111 5.55 -2.38 17.58
C GLU A 111 4.88 -2.40 16.20
N HIS A 112 3.63 -2.88 16.11
CA HIS A 112 2.86 -2.88 14.87
C HIS A 112 2.53 -1.46 14.44
N VAL A 113 2.16 -0.60 15.38
CA VAL A 113 1.91 0.82 15.10
C VAL A 113 3.16 1.47 14.54
N SER A 114 4.31 1.28 15.17
CA SER A 114 5.58 1.82 14.71
C SER A 114 5.93 1.36 13.29
N ALA A 115 5.77 0.07 13.00
CA ALA A 115 6.00 -0.49 11.68
C ALA A 115 5.02 0.09 10.64
N MET A 116 3.74 0.24 10.99
CA MET A 116 2.72 0.78 10.08
C MET A 116 2.92 2.27 9.80
N LEU A 117 3.28 3.06 10.80
CA LEU A 117 3.64 4.47 10.63
C LEU A 117 4.82 4.63 9.66
N PHE A 118 5.84 3.78 9.81
CA PHE A 118 6.97 3.75 8.87
C PHE A 118 6.51 3.39 7.45
N ILE A 119 5.61 2.41 7.29
CA ILE A 119 5.06 2.05 5.98
C ILE A 119 4.36 3.25 5.35
N LEU A 120 3.43 3.90 6.07
CA LEU A 120 2.68 5.07 5.57
C LEU A 120 3.61 6.23 5.12
N GLN A 121 4.75 6.40 5.77
CA GLN A 121 5.77 7.39 5.39
C GLN A 121 6.53 7.01 4.10
N ASN A 122 6.68 5.71 3.81
CA ASN A 122 7.50 5.19 2.72
C ASN A 122 6.69 4.71 1.50
N VAL A 123 5.39 5.01 1.45
CA VAL A 123 4.50 4.70 0.32
C VAL A 123 3.93 5.99 -0.29
N PRO A 124 4.78 6.83 -0.91
CA PRO A 124 4.43 8.20 -1.26
C PRO A 124 3.39 8.30 -2.39
N THR A 125 3.04 7.21 -3.05
CA THR A 125 2.12 7.17 -4.19
C THR A 125 0.72 6.70 -3.83
N VAL A 126 0.45 6.47 -2.55
CA VAL A 126 -0.84 5.99 -2.06
C VAL A 126 -1.93 7.02 -2.34
N SER A 127 -2.95 6.57 -3.05
CA SER A 127 -4.14 7.33 -3.39
C SER A 127 -5.39 6.80 -2.70
N GLU A 128 -5.33 5.60 -2.13
CA GLU A 128 -6.43 4.97 -1.42
C GLU A 128 -5.96 4.35 -0.10
N ILE A 129 -6.65 4.67 0.98
CA ILE A 129 -6.49 3.99 2.27
C ILE A 129 -7.81 3.36 2.66
N ARG A 130 -7.74 2.09 3.06
CA ARG A 130 -8.80 1.36 3.74
C ARG A 130 -8.31 0.99 5.12
N MET A 131 -9.01 1.40 6.17
CA MET A 131 -8.61 1.07 7.53
C MET A 131 -9.77 0.73 8.44
N ASP A 132 -9.50 -0.12 9.42
CA ASP A 132 -10.41 -0.34 10.55
C ASP A 132 -9.77 0.17 11.86
N LEU A 133 -10.58 0.86 12.65
CA LEU A 133 -10.23 1.44 13.96
C LEU A 133 -9.06 2.43 13.93
N PRO A 134 -9.16 3.56 13.21
CA PRO A 134 -8.05 4.48 13.07
C PRO A 134 -7.56 5.00 14.43
N ARG A 135 -6.34 4.63 14.79
CA ARG A 135 -5.65 5.23 15.93
C ARG A 135 -5.24 6.68 15.63
N PRO A 136 -5.13 7.55 16.66
CA PRO A 136 -4.72 8.94 16.48
C PRO A 136 -3.38 9.09 15.75
N GLU A 137 -2.43 8.18 15.98
CA GLU A 137 -1.11 8.18 15.35
C GLU A 137 -1.22 7.98 13.83
N PHE A 138 -2.11 7.10 13.38
CA PHE A 138 -2.36 6.93 11.94
C PHE A 138 -3.03 8.15 11.34
N SER A 139 -3.99 8.76 12.05
CA SER A 139 -4.63 9.99 11.58
C SER A 139 -3.60 11.09 11.35
N GLN A 140 -2.68 11.28 12.30
CA GLN A 140 -1.59 12.24 12.17
C GLN A 140 -0.66 11.89 10.99
N ALA A 141 -0.21 10.64 10.88
CA ALA A 141 0.68 10.23 9.81
C ALA A 141 0.05 10.37 8.42
N ILE A 142 -1.23 10.04 8.27
CA ILE A 142 -1.97 10.22 7.02
C ILE A 142 -2.04 11.70 6.66
N GLY A 143 -2.44 12.55 7.60
CA GLY A 143 -2.53 13.99 7.36
C GLY A 143 -1.19 14.65 7.05
N MET A 144 -0.08 14.16 7.62
CA MET A 144 1.25 14.71 7.36
C MET A 144 1.87 14.22 6.05
N ASN A 145 1.69 12.95 5.69
CA ASN A 145 2.45 12.33 4.60
C ASN A 145 1.66 12.17 3.29
N LEU A 146 0.33 12.20 3.37
CA LEU A 146 -0.59 11.85 2.27
C LEU A 146 -1.66 12.93 1.98
N ALA A 147 -1.60 14.08 2.68
CA ALA A 147 -2.55 15.20 2.53
C ALA A 147 -2.87 15.58 1.08
N ASP A 148 -1.84 15.68 0.24
CA ASP A 148 -1.92 16.13 -1.16
C ASP A 148 -1.96 14.97 -2.17
N LYS A 149 -2.24 13.75 -1.72
CA LYS A 149 -2.14 12.54 -2.56
C LYS A 149 -3.34 11.61 -2.43
N LEU A 150 -3.91 11.54 -1.23
CA LEU A 150 -5.00 10.64 -0.92
C LEU A 150 -6.29 11.12 -1.61
N ASN A 151 -6.80 10.29 -2.51
CA ASN A 151 -8.06 10.53 -3.21
C ASN A 151 -9.23 9.83 -2.50
N GLU A 152 -8.97 8.69 -1.87
CA GLU A 152 -9.99 7.84 -1.28
C GLU A 152 -9.61 7.41 0.13
N LEU A 153 -10.55 7.57 1.06
CA LEU A 153 -10.42 7.15 2.45
C LEU A 153 -11.65 6.36 2.86
N TRP A 154 -11.44 5.09 3.17
CA TRP A 154 -12.46 4.16 3.63
C TRP A 154 -12.15 3.76 5.06
N ILE A 155 -13.12 3.95 5.95
CA ILE A 155 -12.96 3.62 7.37
C ILE A 155 -14.09 2.73 7.82
N GLN A 156 -13.79 1.48 8.16
CA GLN A 156 -14.85 0.55 8.53
C GLN A 156 -15.50 0.99 9.86
N SER A 157 -14.74 1.05 10.94
CA SER A 157 -15.26 1.48 12.24
C SER A 157 -14.36 2.56 12.85
N VAL A 158 -14.95 3.53 13.54
CA VAL A 158 -14.22 4.59 14.25
C VAL A 158 -14.62 4.60 15.72
N TYR A 159 -13.64 4.40 16.60
CA TYR A 159 -13.82 4.49 18.04
C TYR A 159 -12.93 5.57 18.63
N PHE A 160 -13.54 6.61 19.18
CA PHE A 160 -12.83 7.71 19.84
C PHE A 160 -12.71 7.44 21.34
N THR A 161 -11.84 6.51 21.72
CA THR A 161 -11.64 6.11 23.13
C THR A 161 -10.69 7.02 23.89
N GLN A 162 -9.74 7.65 23.17
CA GLN A 162 -8.72 8.50 23.78
C GLN A 162 -9.11 9.98 23.69
N PRO A 163 -8.83 10.80 24.73
CA PRO A 163 -8.96 12.25 24.65
C PRO A 163 -8.19 12.81 23.45
N GLY A 164 -8.84 13.69 22.68
CA GLY A 164 -8.22 14.33 21.50
C GLY A 164 -8.21 13.48 20.21
N SER A 165 -8.57 12.19 20.27
CA SER A 165 -8.63 11.32 19.08
C SER A 165 -9.56 11.88 17.99
N PHE A 166 -10.75 12.35 18.37
CA PHE A 166 -11.68 13.04 17.46
C PHE A 166 -11.04 14.27 16.79
N GLN A 167 -10.32 15.08 17.58
CA GLN A 167 -9.69 16.29 17.06
C GLN A 167 -8.55 15.96 16.09
N SER A 168 -7.74 14.94 16.39
CA SER A 168 -6.71 14.45 15.47
C SER A 168 -7.30 13.91 14.17
N PHE A 169 -8.40 13.16 14.26
CA PHE A 169 -9.13 12.67 13.10
C PHE A 169 -9.70 13.83 12.25
N GLN A 170 -10.33 14.82 12.89
CA GLN A 170 -10.85 16.01 12.21
C GLN A 170 -9.73 16.81 11.52
N ARG A 171 -8.59 17.02 12.20
CA ARG A 171 -7.42 17.68 11.59
C ARG A 171 -6.89 16.92 10.39
N MET A 172 -6.82 15.59 10.48
CA MET A 172 -6.45 14.75 9.34
C MET A 172 -7.41 15.01 8.17
N LEU A 173 -8.72 14.88 8.35
CA LEU A 173 -9.69 15.10 7.27
C LEU A 173 -9.55 16.48 6.61
N LEU A 174 -9.36 17.53 7.42
CA LEU A 174 -9.16 18.89 6.91
C LEU A 174 -7.86 19.06 6.13
N SER A 175 -6.84 18.23 6.39
CA SER A 175 -5.57 18.25 5.66
C SER A 175 -5.62 17.53 4.31
N LEU A 176 -6.62 16.67 4.06
CA LEU A 176 -6.72 15.85 2.86
C LEU A 176 -7.32 16.65 1.68
N THR A 177 -6.53 17.56 1.11
CA THR A 177 -6.99 18.52 0.09
C THR A 177 -7.37 17.90 -1.25
N ARG A 178 -6.99 16.64 -1.51
CA ARG A 178 -7.34 15.91 -2.74
C ARG A 178 -8.38 14.81 -2.53
N LEU A 179 -8.95 14.71 -1.33
CA LEU A 179 -9.92 13.69 -1.01
C LEU A 179 -11.19 13.87 -1.86
N LYS A 180 -11.44 12.91 -2.74
CA LYS A 180 -12.63 12.85 -3.60
C LYS A 180 -13.71 11.97 -2.99
N PHE A 181 -13.29 10.92 -2.30
CA PHE A 181 -14.16 9.94 -1.72
C PHE A 181 -13.81 9.70 -0.25
N PHE A 182 -14.83 9.84 0.60
CA PHE A 182 -14.75 9.51 2.01
C PHE A 182 -15.96 8.66 2.38
N ALA A 183 -15.70 7.49 2.93
CA ALA A 183 -16.75 6.63 3.48
C ALA A 183 -16.35 6.11 4.85
N PHE A 184 -17.35 5.98 5.71
CA PHE A 184 -17.23 5.19 6.93
C PHE A 184 -18.52 4.43 7.23
N THR A 185 -18.41 3.25 7.84
CA THR A 185 -19.59 2.39 8.06
C THR A 185 -20.17 2.48 9.46
N SER A 186 -19.32 2.72 10.47
CA SER A 186 -19.77 2.91 11.85
C SER A 186 -18.85 3.87 12.60
N TRP A 187 -19.43 4.55 13.58
CA TRP A 187 -18.67 5.36 14.53
C TRP A 187 -19.33 5.28 15.90
N SER A 188 -18.52 5.27 16.96
CA SER A 188 -19.03 5.45 18.31
C SER A 188 -18.11 6.38 19.11
N LEU A 189 -18.74 7.23 19.91
CA LEU A 189 -18.09 8.02 20.92
C LEU A 189 -18.29 7.29 22.24
N THR A 190 -17.20 6.87 22.87
CA THR A 190 -17.24 6.36 24.24
C THR A 190 -16.85 7.50 25.17
N SER A 191 -17.63 8.58 25.19
CA SER A 191 -17.47 9.62 26.20
C SER A 191 -18.15 9.17 27.48
N SER A 192 -17.49 9.40 28.62
CA SER A 192 -18.13 9.33 29.94
C SER A 192 -19.11 10.48 30.18
N ASP A 193 -19.13 11.50 29.31
CA ASP A 193 -20.01 12.67 29.38
C ASP A 193 -20.82 12.82 28.07
N PRO A 194 -22.09 12.35 28.05
CA PRO A 194 -22.93 12.34 26.84
C PRO A 194 -23.32 13.75 26.36
N ILE A 195 -23.18 14.78 27.20
CA ILE A 195 -23.56 16.16 26.84
C ILE A 195 -22.50 16.80 25.93
N GLN A 196 -21.22 16.41 26.04
CA GLN A 196 -20.17 16.88 25.12
C GLN A 196 -20.24 16.24 23.73
N ASP A 197 -20.84 15.05 23.63
CA ASP A 197 -20.90 14.29 22.38
C ASP A 197 -21.94 14.84 21.39
N MET A 198 -23.04 15.42 21.88
CA MET A 198 -24.12 15.93 21.01
C MET A 198 -23.72 17.13 20.13
N ASN A 199 -22.61 17.82 20.45
CA ASN A 199 -22.18 19.02 19.74
C ASN A 199 -20.98 18.79 18.79
N ARG A 200 -20.51 17.55 18.61
CA ARG A 200 -19.39 17.26 17.72
C ARG A 200 -19.87 17.01 16.29
N ALA A 201 -19.95 18.08 15.52
CA ALA A 201 -20.16 17.98 14.08
C ALA A 201 -18.86 17.54 13.38
N LEU A 202 -18.94 16.50 12.54
CA LEU A 202 -17.85 16.15 11.63
C LEU A 202 -17.81 17.18 10.49
N ILE A 203 -16.74 17.97 10.45
CA ILE A 203 -16.53 18.94 9.37
C ILE A 203 -15.76 18.23 8.26
N LEU A 204 -16.40 18.10 7.09
CA LEU A 204 -15.76 17.60 5.89
C LEU A 204 -14.97 18.72 5.20
N PRO A 205 -13.83 18.40 4.56
CA PRO A 205 -13.09 19.38 3.77
C PRO A 205 -13.97 19.96 2.65
N PRO A 206 -13.79 21.25 2.29
CA PRO A 206 -14.50 21.85 1.16
C PRO A 206 -14.06 21.18 -0.14
N HIS A 207 -15.03 20.76 -0.95
CA HIS A 207 -14.81 20.20 -2.30
C HIS A 207 -14.65 21.30 -3.35
#